data_AF-A0A3M2LEI6-F1
#
_entry.id   AF-A0A3M2LEI6-F1
#
_cell.length_a   1.000
_cell.length_b   1.000
_cell.length_c   1.000
_cell.angle_alpha   90.00
_cell.angle_beta   90.00
_cell.angle_gamma   90.00
#
_symmetry.space_group_name_H-M   'P 1'
#
loop_
_entity.id
_entity.type
_entity.pdbx_description
1 polymer ?
#
loop_
_entity_poly.entity_id
_entity_poly.type
_entity_poly.pdbx_seq_one_letter_code
_entity_poly.pdbx_strand_id
1 'polypeptide(L)'
;MIAGLLAVAACTAPLLSGCSSSSSSQPTITQADLSKSLQDGGIKQPALADCFAKMFIDAGISQDGLRLLVKPHDPSASGMPADISGLSQDDQAKLQGASQKAPDCLKVG
;
A
#
# COMPACT_ATOMS: atom_id res chain seq x y z
N MET A 1 -13.46 7.68 44.19
CA MET A 1 -13.37 8.43 42.91
C MET A 1 -12.73 7.52 41.87
N ILE A 2 -13.03 7.80 40.61
CA ILE A 2 -12.97 6.94 39.42
C ILE A 2 -11.53 6.48 39.03
N ALA A 3 -11.47 5.20 38.67
CA ALA A 3 -10.65 4.51 37.64
C ALA A 3 -9.23 4.96 37.30
N GLY A 4 -8.34 3.96 37.22
CA GLY A 4 -7.05 4.05 36.55
C GLY A 4 -6.41 2.68 36.35
N LEU A 5 -7.07 1.80 35.59
CA LEU A 5 -6.42 0.62 35.00
C LEU A 5 -5.59 1.08 33.81
N LEU A 6 -4.27 1.00 33.88
CA LEU A 6 -3.43 0.89 32.68
C LEU A 6 -2.49 -0.30 32.84
N ALA A 7 -2.75 -1.27 31.98
CA ALA A 7 -2.15 -2.58 31.93
C ALA A 7 -0.68 -2.53 31.48
N VAL A 8 0.09 -3.45 32.05
CA VAL A 8 1.32 -4.01 31.49
C VAL A 8 1.10 -4.49 30.06
N ALA A 9 2.00 -4.13 29.14
CA ALA A 9 2.68 -5.09 28.25
C ALA A 9 3.66 -4.35 27.33
N ALA A 10 4.94 -4.66 27.51
CA ALA A 10 5.96 -4.40 26.51
C ALA A 10 5.62 -5.18 25.23
N CYS A 11 5.25 -4.47 24.18
CA CYS A 11 5.33 -4.97 22.82
C CYS A 11 6.55 -4.33 22.17
N THR A 12 7.72 -4.89 22.46
CA THR A 12 8.76 -4.98 21.43
C THR A 12 8.06 -5.59 20.22
N ALA A 13 7.84 -4.79 19.16
CA ALA A 13 7.51 -5.38 17.88
C ALA A 13 8.61 -6.41 17.61
N PRO A 14 8.28 -7.70 17.46
CA PRO A 14 9.28 -8.64 16.99
C PRO A 14 9.73 -8.06 15.66
N LEU A 15 11.02 -7.78 15.55
CA LEU A 15 11.69 -7.81 14.27
C LEU A 15 11.22 -9.11 13.65
N LEU A 16 10.28 -9.01 12.69
CA LEU A 16 9.75 -10.15 12.02
C LEU A 16 10.93 -10.70 11.24
N SER A 17 11.56 -11.70 11.85
CA SER A 17 12.59 -12.53 11.29
C SER A 17 12.07 -13.10 9.98
N GLY A 18 12.26 -12.35 8.89
CA GLY A 18 12.51 -12.90 7.57
C GLY A 18 13.88 -13.57 7.62
N CYS A 19 13.96 -14.68 8.36
CA CYS A 19 15.10 -15.57 8.35
C CYS A 19 15.17 -16.19 6.96
N SER A 20 16.36 -16.12 6.39
CA SER A 20 16.81 -16.64 5.11
C SER A 20 16.10 -17.92 4.66
N SER A 21 15.54 -17.89 3.45
CA SER A 21 15.57 -19.06 2.58
C SER A 21 15.98 -18.60 1.19
N SER A 22 17.13 -19.09 0.76
CA SER A 22 17.72 -18.92 -0.56
C SER A 22 16.67 -19.05 -1.66
N SER A 23 16.32 -17.94 -2.27
CA SER A 23 15.84 -17.83 -3.64
C SER A 23 15.99 -16.38 -4.01
N SER A 24 16.41 -16.10 -5.23
CA SER A 24 16.57 -14.78 -5.82
C SER A 24 15.21 -14.08 -6.02
N SER A 25 14.39 -14.04 -4.97
CA SER A 25 13.05 -13.49 -4.92
C SER A 25 13.18 -12.00 -4.67
N GLN A 26 12.66 -11.18 -5.57
CA GLN A 26 12.68 -9.73 -5.39
C GLN A 26 12.00 -9.32 -4.06
N PRO A 27 12.43 -8.21 -3.41
CA PRO A 27 11.86 -7.76 -2.14
C PRO A 27 10.34 -7.59 -2.24
N THR A 28 9.64 -8.02 -1.19
CA THR A 28 8.18 -7.88 -1.04
C THR A 28 7.81 -6.41 -0.95
N ILE A 29 6.85 -5.99 -1.77
CA ILE A 29 6.29 -4.64 -1.73
C ILE A 29 5.36 -4.51 -0.53
N THR A 30 5.63 -3.51 0.32
CA THR A 30 4.87 -3.22 1.53
C THR A 30 3.93 -2.02 1.35
N GLN A 31 3.07 -1.78 2.34
CA GLN A 31 2.22 -0.57 2.36
C GLN A 31 3.05 0.71 2.36
N ALA A 32 4.18 0.70 3.08
CA ALA A 32 5.07 1.85 3.17
C ALA A 32 5.71 2.17 1.81
N ASP A 33 6.11 1.14 1.06
CA ASP A 33 6.68 1.30 -0.29
C ASP A 33 5.65 1.89 -1.26
N LEU A 34 4.39 1.42 -1.20
CA LEU A 34 3.29 1.97 -1.98
C LEU A 34 2.99 3.41 -1.62
N SER A 35 2.88 3.72 -0.32
CA SER A 35 2.63 5.09 0.15
C SER A 35 3.73 6.04 -0.29
N LYS A 36 5.00 5.63 -0.15
CA LYS A 36 6.15 6.38 -0.63
C LYS A 36 6.05 6.65 -2.13
N SER A 37 5.76 5.62 -2.93
CA SER A 37 5.61 5.76 -4.38
C SER A 37 4.47 6.69 -4.77
N LEU A 38 3.33 6.63 -4.06
CA LEU A 38 2.19 7.53 -4.28
C LEU A 38 2.54 8.99 -3.96
N GLN A 39 3.29 9.23 -2.88
CA GLN A 39 3.78 10.56 -2.52
C GLN A 39 4.76 11.13 -3.54
N ASP A 40 5.67 10.27 -4.01
CA ASP A 40 6.64 10.61 -5.05
C ASP A 40 5.91 10.92 -6.38
N GLY A 41 4.85 10.16 -6.70
CA GLY A 41 3.98 10.35 -7.87
C GLY A 41 3.01 11.54 -7.81
N GLY A 42 2.92 12.26 -6.68
CA GLY A 42 2.16 13.51 -6.59
C GLY A 42 1.14 13.60 -5.46
N ILE A 43 0.85 12.49 -4.75
CA ILE A 43 -0.06 12.51 -3.59
C ILE A 43 0.70 13.05 -2.37
N LYS A 44 0.85 14.38 -2.26
CA LYS A 44 1.68 15.02 -1.22
C LYS A 44 1.16 14.86 0.21
N GLN A 45 -0.06 14.39 0.38
CA GLN A 45 -0.67 14.15 1.68
C GLN A 45 -0.36 12.73 2.17
N PRO A 46 0.42 12.55 3.26
CA PRO A 46 0.82 11.23 3.73
C PRO A 46 -0.38 10.34 4.10
N ALA A 47 -1.39 10.87 4.79
CA ALA A 47 -2.58 10.13 5.17
C ALA A 47 -3.39 9.65 3.96
N LEU A 48 -3.45 10.47 2.91
CA LEU A 48 -4.09 10.11 1.64
C LEU A 48 -3.32 8.98 0.94
N ALA A 49 -1.99 9.10 0.85
CA ALA A 49 -1.13 8.08 0.25
C ALA A 49 -1.17 6.75 1.02
N ASP A 50 -1.16 6.80 2.35
CA ASP A 50 -1.30 5.62 3.21
C ASP A 50 -2.65 4.93 3.02
N CYS A 51 -3.73 5.71 2.87
CA CYS A 51 -5.05 5.16 2.60
C CYS A 51 -5.10 4.39 1.28
N PHE A 52 -4.58 4.99 0.19
CA PHE A 52 -4.51 4.32 -1.11
C PHE A 52 -3.62 3.08 -1.08
N ALA A 53 -2.46 3.16 -0.43
CA ALA A 53 -1.56 2.01 -0.27
C ALA A 53 -2.24 0.85 0.47
N LYS A 54 -2.95 1.16 1.56
CA LYS A 54 -3.72 0.17 2.31
C LYS A 54 -4.83 -0.45 1.45
N MET A 55 -5.54 0.39 0.68
CA MET A 55 -6.61 -0.05 -0.21
C MET A 55 -6.12 -1.08 -1.24
N PHE A 56 -4.93 -0.91 -1.83
CA PHE A 56 -4.36 -1.87 -2.78
C PHE A 56 -3.98 -3.21 -2.15
N ILE A 57 -3.43 -3.17 -0.92
CA ILE A 57 -3.08 -4.39 -0.18
C ILE A 57 -4.34 -5.12 0.29
N ASP A 58 -5.32 -4.40 0.85
CA ASP A 58 -6.59 -4.97 1.31
C ASP A 58 -7.41 -5.56 0.15
N ALA A 59 -7.26 -5.02 -1.07
CA ALA A 59 -7.87 -5.58 -2.28
C ALA A 59 -7.21 -6.91 -2.73
N GLY A 60 -6.08 -7.28 -2.13
CA GLY A 60 -5.38 -8.53 -2.43
C GLY A 60 -4.69 -8.54 -3.79
N ILE A 61 -4.22 -7.37 -4.27
CA ILE A 61 -3.41 -7.27 -5.48
C ILE A 61 -2.13 -8.10 -5.28
N SER A 62 -1.76 -8.89 -6.30
CA SER A 62 -0.56 -9.73 -6.25
C SER A 62 0.71 -8.90 -6.07
N GLN A 63 1.78 -9.51 -5.53
CA GLN A 63 3.06 -8.83 -5.38
C GLN A 63 3.62 -8.32 -6.72
N ASP A 64 3.42 -9.06 -7.81
CA ASP A 64 3.82 -8.61 -9.15
C ASP A 64 3.00 -7.41 -9.61
N GLY A 65 1.71 -7.37 -9.28
CA GLY A 65 0.88 -6.20 -9.51
C GLY A 65 1.32 -4.99 -8.70
N LEU A 66 1.58 -5.17 -7.40
CA LEU A 66 2.08 -4.10 -6.53
C LEU A 66 3.43 -3.54 -7.00
N ARG A 67 4.31 -4.39 -7.56
CA ARG A 67 5.58 -3.96 -8.19
C ARG A 67 5.36 -3.01 -9.37
N LEU A 68 4.27 -3.18 -10.11
CA LEU A 68 3.92 -2.27 -11.22
C LEU A 68 3.36 -0.95 -10.69
N LEU A 69 2.65 -0.98 -9.56
CA LEU A 69 2.11 0.22 -8.90
C LEU A 69 3.21 1.12 -8.31
N VAL A 70 4.29 0.54 -7.80
CA VAL A 70 5.43 1.30 -7.21
C VAL A 70 6.45 1.79 -8.24
N LYS A 71 6.27 1.46 -9.53
CA LYS A 71 7.15 2.03 -10.55
C LYS A 71 6.90 3.53 -10.63
N PRO A 72 7.96 4.35 -10.73
CA PRO A 72 7.81 5.79 -10.90
C PRO A 72 6.96 6.05 -12.14
N HIS A 73 5.74 6.53 -11.90
CA HIS A 73 4.85 6.96 -12.96
C HIS A 73 5.20 8.39 -13.35
N ASP A 74 4.95 8.72 -14.62
CA ASP A 74 5.04 10.10 -15.10
C ASP A 74 4.19 11.00 -14.18
N PRO A 75 4.77 12.02 -13.52
CA PRO A 75 4.04 12.92 -12.62
C PRO A 75 2.93 13.72 -13.34
N SER A 76 2.85 13.66 -14.67
CA SER A 76 1.75 14.19 -15.48
C SER A 76 0.51 13.29 -15.47
N ALA A 77 0.63 12.03 -15.00
CA ALA A 77 -0.48 11.11 -14.85
C ALA A 77 -1.15 11.31 -13.48
N SER A 78 -2.42 11.71 -13.51
CA SER A 78 -3.24 12.05 -12.34
C SER A 78 -3.40 10.88 -11.35
N GLY A 79 -2.44 10.70 -10.43
CA GLY A 79 -2.59 10.01 -9.13
C GLY A 79 -2.89 8.51 -9.12
N MET A 80 -3.17 7.89 -10.27
CA MET A 80 -3.36 6.45 -10.44
C MET A 80 -2.43 5.96 -11.56
N PRO A 81 -1.94 4.72 -11.50
CA PRO A 81 -1.13 4.16 -12.57
C PRO A 81 -1.90 4.24 -13.89
N ALA A 82 -1.46 5.11 -14.79
CA ALA A 82 -2.10 5.31 -16.09
C ALA A 82 -2.02 4.05 -16.97
N ASP A 83 -1.11 3.14 -16.64
CA ASP A 83 -0.92 1.89 -17.35
C ASP A 83 -1.18 0.67 -16.45
N ILE A 84 -2.43 0.19 -16.49
CA ILE A 84 -2.85 -1.07 -15.88
C ILE A 84 -2.61 -2.28 -16.82
N SER A 85 -2.09 -2.07 -18.03
CA SER A 85 -1.95 -3.14 -19.04
C SER A 85 -0.93 -4.21 -18.64
N GLY A 86 0.00 -3.88 -17.74
CA GLY A 86 0.94 -4.84 -17.16
C GLY A 86 0.34 -5.74 -16.06
N LEU A 87 -0.83 -5.40 -15.51
CA LEU A 87 -1.45 -6.19 -14.45
C LEU A 87 -2.11 -7.46 -15.02
N SER A 88 -2.12 -8.53 -14.22
CA SER A 88 -2.93 -9.70 -14.51
C SER A 88 -4.43 -9.32 -14.56
N GLN A 89 -5.24 -10.07 -15.29
CA GLN A 89 -6.69 -9.80 -15.38
C GLN A 89 -7.35 -9.79 -13.98
N ASP A 90 -6.91 -10.68 -13.09
CA ASP A 90 -7.37 -10.74 -11.70
C ASP A 90 -6.97 -9.47 -10.92
N ASP A 91 -5.74 -9.00 -11.07
CA ASP A 91 -5.28 -7.78 -10.40
C ASP A 91 -5.94 -6.53 -10.97
N GLN A 92 -6.25 -6.49 -12.27
CA GLN A 92 -7.04 -5.42 -12.88
C GLN A 92 -8.45 -5.36 -12.27
N ALA A 93 -9.11 -6.51 -12.11
CA ALA A 93 -10.44 -6.58 -11.49
C ALA A 93 -10.40 -6.13 -10.02
N LYS A 94 -9.39 -6.57 -9.26
CA LYS A 94 -9.19 -6.13 -7.86
C LYS A 94 -8.90 -4.64 -7.77
N LEU A 95 -8.06 -4.10 -8.65
CA LEU A 95 -7.73 -2.68 -8.71
C LEU A 95 -8.96 -1.84 -9.06
N GLN A 96 -9.78 -2.28 -10.02
CA GLN A 96 -11.05 -1.62 -10.35
C GLN A 96 -12.03 -1.66 -9.16
N GLY A 97 -12.16 -2.80 -8.48
CA GLY A 97 -12.98 -2.91 -7.28
C GLY A 97 -12.47 -2.02 -6.13
N ALA A 98 -11.16 -1.97 -5.92
CA ALA A 98 -10.51 -1.08 -4.96
C ALA A 98 -10.79 0.39 -5.28
N SER A 99 -10.74 0.77 -6.56
CA SER A 99 -10.95 2.15 -7.01
C SER A 99 -12.34 2.69 -6.67
N GLN A 100 -13.35 1.83 -6.48
CA GLN A 100 -14.67 2.25 -5.99
C GLN A 100 -14.62 2.80 -4.55
N LYS A 101 -13.58 2.44 -3.78
CA LYS A 101 -13.32 2.94 -2.42
C LYS A 101 -12.37 4.13 -2.37
N ALA A 102 -11.83 4.57 -3.51
CA ALA A 102 -10.99 5.76 -3.60
C ALA A 102 -11.63 7.03 -2.98
N PRO A 103 -12.96 7.27 -3.10
CA PRO A 103 -13.60 8.42 -2.46
C PRO A 103 -13.50 8.44 -0.94
N ASP A 104 -13.32 7.28 -0.29
CA ASP A 104 -13.13 7.23 1.16
C ASP A 104 -11.74 7.74 1.56
N CYS A 105 -10.73 7.51 0.73
CA CYS A 105 -9.39 8.04 0.95
C CYS A 105 -9.33 9.56 0.78
N LEU A 106 -10.10 10.12 -0.16
CA LEU A 106 -10.21 11.57 -0.35
C LEU A 106 -10.82 12.32 0.84
N LYS A 107 -11.43 11.62 1.80
CA LYS A 107 -11.94 12.23 3.05
C LYS A 107 -10.87 12.32 4.14
N VAL A 108 -9.74 11.62 3.96
CA VAL A 108 -8.66 11.50 4.95
C VAL A 108 -7.51 12.48 4.66
N GLY A 109 -7.43 13.01 3.43
CA GLY A 109 -6.56 14.13 3.04
C GLY A 109 -7.35 15.41 2.92
#